data_AF-A0A1H1VAF2-F1
#
_entry.id   AF-A0A1H1VAF2-F1
#
_cell.length_a   1.000
_cell.length_b   1.000
_cell.length_c   1.000
_cell.angle_alpha   90.00
_cell.angle_beta   90.00
_cell.angle_gamma   90.00
#
_symmetry.space_group_name_H-M   'P 1'
#
loop_
_entity.id
_entity.type
_entity.pdbx_description
1 polymer ?
#
loop_
_entity_poly.entity_id
_entity_poly.type
_entity_poly.pdbx_seq_one_letter_code
_entity_poly.pdbx_strand_id
1 'polypeptide(L)'
;MKRPAAIREIPLKVPHTDPDAARQLTSRLQLHLHPVPADRRIAVVCIGTDRSTGDALGPIIGSHLDKQRGSLFELYGTLDEPVHAMNLESTLQDINRSISKPFIIGIDACLGQLSSVGCIQLGPGPVRPGAGVNKELPPVGDIHMTGIVNVGGFMEYFVLQNTRLNLVMRMAELMSDTLAQAIRDCRSYPVHAATQE
;
A
#
# COMPACT_ATOMS: atom_id res chain seq x y z
N MET A 1 -29.68 12.88 15.27
CA MET A 1 -28.58 13.57 14.57
C MET A 1 -28.05 12.64 13.47
N LYS A 2 -28.30 12.98 12.19
CA LYS A 2 -27.73 12.23 11.07
C LYS A 2 -26.25 12.57 10.98
N ARG A 3 -25.36 11.57 11.05
CA ARG A 3 -23.94 11.73 10.70
C ARG A 3 -23.86 12.36 9.31
N PRO A 4 -23.03 13.39 9.08
CA PRO A 4 -22.86 13.93 7.73
C PRO A 4 -22.41 12.79 6.81
N ALA A 5 -23.00 12.73 5.62
CA ALA A 5 -22.61 11.75 4.61
C ALA A 5 -21.12 11.91 4.34
N ALA A 6 -20.35 10.84 4.57
CA ALA A 6 -18.93 10.82 4.23
C ALA A 6 -18.79 11.20 2.76
N ILE A 7 -18.06 12.29 2.49
CA ILE A 7 -17.64 12.63 1.13
C ILE A 7 -16.96 11.38 0.61
N ARG A 8 -17.51 10.76 -0.44
CA ARG A 8 -16.85 9.64 -1.12
C ARG A 8 -15.60 10.21 -1.78
N GLU A 9 -14.49 10.22 -1.05
CA GLU A 9 -13.20 10.62 -1.60
C GLU A 9 -12.86 9.67 -2.75
N ILE A 10 -12.80 10.24 -3.95
CA ILE A 10 -12.51 9.50 -5.18
C ILE A 10 -11.06 9.02 -5.10
N PRO A 11 -10.76 7.73 -5.33
CA PRO A 11 -9.39 7.23 -5.40
C PRO A 11 -8.57 8.04 -6.39
N LEU A 12 -7.39 8.48 -5.96
CA LEU A 12 -6.41 9.06 -6.87
C LEU A 12 -5.88 7.95 -7.77
N LYS A 13 -5.75 8.21 -9.07
CA LYS A 13 -5.13 7.30 -10.02
C LYS A 13 -4.18 8.08 -10.92
N VAL A 14 -2.90 7.71 -10.90
CA VAL A 14 -1.84 8.42 -11.62
C VAL A 14 -0.95 7.41 -12.37
N PRO A 15 -0.60 7.65 -13.64
CA PRO A 15 0.41 6.86 -14.34
C PRO A 15 1.77 6.96 -13.64
N HIS A 16 2.51 5.86 -13.48
CA HIS A 16 3.87 5.88 -12.92
C HIS A 16 4.87 6.69 -13.78
N THR A 17 4.53 6.97 -15.03
CA THR A 17 5.32 7.79 -15.96
C THR A 17 4.99 9.27 -15.90
N ASP A 18 3.97 9.68 -15.15
CA ASP A 18 3.64 11.09 -14.96
C ASP A 18 4.77 11.75 -14.16
N PRO A 19 5.43 12.82 -14.67
CA PRO A 19 6.49 13.53 -13.96
C PRO A 19 6.07 14.06 -12.57
N ASP A 20 4.77 14.30 -12.37
CA ASP A 20 4.19 14.77 -11.11
C ASP A 20 3.67 13.63 -10.22
N ALA A 21 3.82 12.36 -10.63
CA ALA A 21 3.23 11.23 -9.91
C ALA A 21 3.66 11.18 -8.44
N ALA A 22 4.95 11.37 -8.18
CA ALA A 22 5.48 11.35 -6.81
C ALA A 22 4.80 12.40 -5.93
N ARG A 23 4.74 13.65 -6.42
CA ARG A 23 4.10 14.77 -5.71
C ARG A 23 2.62 14.51 -5.46
N GLN A 24 1.89 14.06 -6.49
CA GLN A 24 0.45 13.78 -6.38
C GLN A 24 0.16 12.67 -5.35
N LEU A 25 0.93 11.58 -5.38
CA LEU A 25 0.81 10.46 -4.45
C LEU A 25 1.16 10.87 -3.02
N THR A 26 2.27 11.59 -2.82
CA THR A 26 2.67 12.09 -1.50
C THR A 26 1.63 13.03 -0.90
N SER A 27 1.14 14.01 -1.67
CA SER A 27 0.08 14.91 -1.19
C SER A 27 -1.20 14.16 -0.83
N ARG A 28 -1.58 13.14 -1.59
CA ARG A 28 -2.76 12.34 -1.27
C ARG A 28 -2.54 11.44 -0.04
N LEU A 29 -1.39 10.82 0.10
CA LEU A 29 -1.03 10.05 1.31
C LEU A 29 -1.09 10.94 2.55
N GLN A 30 -0.53 12.15 2.44
CA GLN A 30 -0.58 13.14 3.51
C GLN A 30 -2.01 13.46 3.95
N LEU A 31 -2.97 13.62 3.04
CA LEU A 31 -4.38 13.84 3.43
C LEU A 31 -4.93 12.71 4.32
N HIS A 32 -4.50 11.47 4.09
CA HIS A 32 -4.91 10.32 4.90
C HIS A 32 -4.09 10.17 6.19
N LEU A 33 -2.83 10.60 6.19
CA LEU A 33 -1.90 10.42 7.31
C LEU A 33 -1.98 11.54 8.35
N HIS A 34 -2.21 12.79 7.96
CA HIS A 34 -2.28 13.93 8.90
C HIS A 34 -3.33 13.75 10.02
N PRO A 35 -4.53 13.17 9.76
CA PRO A 35 -5.49 12.91 10.82
C PRO A 35 -5.12 11.75 11.77
N VAL A 36 -4.07 10.98 11.45
CA VAL A 36 -3.64 9.83 12.26
C VAL A 36 -2.85 10.34 13.47
N PRO A 37 -3.29 10.04 14.72
CA PRO A 37 -2.57 10.49 15.91
C PRO A 37 -1.11 10.05 15.96
N ALA A 38 -0.26 10.89 16.57
CA ALA A 38 1.18 10.66 16.67
C ALA A 38 1.53 9.35 17.44
N ASP A 39 0.70 8.97 18.40
CA ASP A 39 0.80 7.75 19.21
C ASP A 39 0.22 6.50 18.53
N ARG A 40 -0.65 6.67 17.51
CA ARG A 40 -1.18 5.56 16.71
C ARG A 40 -0.13 5.09 15.72
N ARG A 41 0.41 3.88 15.93
CA ARG A 41 1.41 3.24 15.06
C ARG A 41 0.84 2.99 13.66
N ILE A 42 1.67 3.22 12.63
CA ILE A 42 1.39 2.84 11.24
C ILE A 42 1.95 1.45 10.99
N ALA A 43 1.17 0.60 10.33
CA ALA A 43 1.62 -0.66 9.77
C ALA A 43 1.45 -0.64 8.25
N VAL A 44 2.52 -0.90 7.51
CA VAL A 44 2.48 -1.05 6.04
C VAL A 44 2.49 -2.53 5.73
N VAL A 45 1.47 -3.02 5.02
CA VAL A 45 1.31 -4.43 4.67
C VAL A 45 1.42 -4.56 3.15
N CYS A 46 2.56 -5.07 2.70
CA CYS A 46 2.87 -5.30 1.30
C CYS A 46 2.49 -6.72 0.89
N ILE A 47 1.42 -6.83 0.11
CA ILE A 47 0.81 -8.10 -0.28
C ILE A 47 1.40 -8.56 -1.61
N GLY A 48 1.73 -9.84 -1.70
CA GLY A 48 2.20 -10.50 -2.92
C GLY A 48 3.20 -11.62 -2.64
N THR A 49 3.73 -12.22 -3.71
CA THR A 49 4.79 -13.24 -3.65
C THR A 49 5.91 -12.92 -4.64
N ASP A 50 7.12 -13.28 -4.24
CA ASP A 50 8.34 -13.32 -5.07
C ASP A 50 8.29 -14.37 -6.21
N ARG A 51 7.31 -15.27 -6.21
CA ARG A 51 7.17 -16.36 -7.19
C ARG A 51 6.41 -15.98 -8.47
N SER A 52 5.93 -14.75 -8.58
CA SER A 52 5.17 -14.25 -9.73
C SER A 52 5.57 -12.81 -10.01
N THR A 53 6.00 -12.51 -11.24
CA THR A 53 6.57 -11.19 -11.58
C THR A 53 5.61 -10.03 -11.31
N GLY A 54 4.34 -10.17 -11.65
CA GLY A 54 3.30 -9.16 -11.41
C GLY A 54 2.90 -9.06 -9.94
N ASP A 55 2.89 -10.19 -9.23
CA ASP A 55 2.53 -10.24 -7.80
C ASP A 55 3.70 -9.85 -6.89
N ALA A 56 4.92 -9.76 -7.42
CA ALA A 56 6.11 -9.38 -6.65
C ALA A 56 6.15 -7.89 -6.29
N LEU A 57 5.23 -7.07 -6.81
CA LEU A 57 5.20 -5.62 -6.55
C LEU A 57 5.23 -5.31 -5.04
N GLY A 58 4.36 -5.94 -4.25
CA GLY A 58 4.30 -5.75 -2.80
C GLY A 58 5.64 -6.09 -2.13
N PRO A 59 6.12 -7.34 -2.21
CA PRO A 59 7.41 -7.74 -1.64
C PRO A 59 8.59 -6.84 -2.05
N ILE A 60 8.66 -6.38 -3.30
CA ILE A 60 9.70 -5.45 -3.77
C ILE A 60 9.57 -4.08 -3.08
N ILE A 61 8.36 -3.51 -3.01
CA ILE A 61 8.09 -2.27 -2.28
C ILE A 61 8.52 -2.43 -0.81
N GLY A 62 8.15 -3.54 -0.18
CA GLY A 62 8.52 -3.83 1.20
C GLY A 62 10.04 -3.87 1.40
N SER A 63 10.77 -4.60 0.55
CA SER A 63 12.24 -4.64 0.61
C SER A 63 12.90 -3.29 0.37
N HIS A 64 12.28 -2.38 -0.41
CA HIS A 64 12.76 -1.01 -0.55
C HIS A 64 12.47 -0.17 0.71
N LEU A 65 11.27 -0.28 1.26
CA LEU A 65 10.86 0.41 2.48
C LEU A 65 11.69 -0.02 3.69
N ASP A 66 12.05 -1.29 3.81
CA ASP A 66 12.82 -1.80 4.94
C ASP A 66 14.19 -1.11 5.08
N LYS A 67 14.79 -0.72 3.94
CA LYS A 67 16.05 0.04 3.90
C LYS A 67 15.91 1.49 4.38
N GLN A 68 14.71 2.04 4.38
CA GLN A 68 14.45 3.47 4.64
C GLN A 68 13.59 3.74 5.88
N ARG A 69 12.90 2.72 6.43
CA ARG A 69 11.83 2.90 7.42
C ARG A 69 12.28 3.39 8.79
N GLY A 70 13.46 2.97 9.25
CA GLY A 70 13.88 3.16 10.65
C GLY A 70 12.80 2.69 11.63
N SER A 71 12.43 3.54 12.59
CA SER A 71 11.34 3.30 13.56
C SER A 71 9.99 3.95 13.19
N LEU A 72 9.86 4.50 11.97
CA LEU A 72 8.71 5.33 11.58
C LEU A 72 7.40 4.53 11.44
N PHE A 73 7.47 3.27 11.02
CA PHE A 73 6.33 2.38 10.84
C PHE A 73 6.73 0.91 10.97
N GLU A 74 5.76 0.05 11.27
CA GLU A 74 5.90 -1.39 11.20
C GLU A 74 5.69 -1.86 9.75
N LEU A 75 6.49 -2.83 9.30
CA LEU A 75 6.49 -3.30 7.92
C LEU A 75 6.26 -4.80 7.88
N TYR A 76 5.36 -5.22 7.00
CA TYR A 76 5.04 -6.62 6.74
C TYR A 76 5.01 -6.86 5.24
N GLY A 77 5.61 -7.97 4.80
CA GLY A 77 5.74 -8.30 3.39
C GLY A 77 6.98 -7.69 2.78
N THR A 78 8.06 -8.46 2.73
CA THR A 78 9.28 -8.15 1.98
C THR A 78 9.58 -9.31 1.04
N LEU A 79 10.64 -9.23 0.23
CA LEU A 79 11.13 -10.39 -0.51
C LEU A 79 11.61 -11.52 0.42
N ASP A 80 12.18 -11.18 1.58
CA ASP A 80 12.67 -12.17 2.55
C ASP A 80 11.50 -12.83 3.31
N GLU A 81 10.50 -12.03 3.69
CA GLU A 81 9.33 -12.47 4.45
C GLU A 81 8.03 -12.01 3.76
N PRO A 82 7.61 -12.67 2.66
CA PRO A 82 6.46 -12.26 1.88
C PRO A 82 5.14 -12.47 2.62
N VAL A 83 4.19 -11.55 2.39
CA VAL A 83 2.80 -11.68 2.86
C VAL A 83 1.93 -11.97 1.65
N HIS A 84 1.44 -13.20 1.57
CA HIS A 84 0.66 -13.71 0.44
C HIS A 84 -0.64 -14.38 0.92
N ALA A 85 -1.46 -14.84 -0.02
CA ALA A 85 -2.76 -15.42 0.25
C ALA A 85 -2.81 -16.50 1.36
N MET A 86 -1.73 -17.29 1.57
CA MET A 86 -1.73 -18.38 2.55
C MET A 86 -1.43 -17.94 4.00
N ASN A 87 -0.78 -16.78 4.20
CA ASN A 87 -0.38 -16.30 5.53
C ASN A 87 -0.98 -14.93 5.90
N LEU A 88 -1.68 -14.28 4.96
CA LEU A 88 -2.26 -12.96 5.18
C LEU A 88 -3.15 -12.88 6.42
N GLU A 89 -4.04 -13.86 6.61
CA GLU A 89 -4.95 -13.86 7.77
C GLU A 89 -4.18 -13.93 9.09
N SER A 90 -3.20 -14.83 9.22
CA SER A 90 -2.35 -14.91 10.41
C SER A 90 -1.54 -13.62 10.62
N THR A 91 -1.00 -13.03 9.56
CA THR A 91 -0.26 -11.75 9.64
C THR A 91 -1.14 -10.63 10.19
N LEU A 92 -2.39 -10.52 9.72
CA LEU A 92 -3.33 -9.51 10.24
C LEU A 92 -3.70 -9.77 11.70
N GLN A 93 -3.86 -11.03 12.11
CA GLN A 93 -4.09 -11.36 13.51
C GLN A 93 -2.89 -10.96 14.38
N ASP A 94 -1.66 -11.21 13.93
CA ASP A 94 -0.44 -10.82 14.63
C ASP A 94 -0.30 -9.31 14.76
N ILE A 95 -0.58 -8.56 13.70
CA ILE A 95 -0.60 -7.09 13.71
C ILE A 95 -1.57 -6.57 14.78
N ASN A 96 -2.81 -7.08 14.78
CA ASN A 96 -3.84 -6.61 15.71
C ASN A 96 -3.58 -7.05 17.17
N ARG A 97 -2.83 -8.13 17.39
CA ARG A 97 -2.36 -8.53 18.72
C ARG A 97 -1.19 -7.69 19.20
N SER A 98 -0.27 -7.32 18.32
CA SER A 98 0.99 -6.66 18.66
C SER A 98 0.87 -5.15 18.77
N ILE A 99 -0.08 -4.55 18.03
CA ILE A 99 -0.26 -3.11 17.93
C ILE A 99 -1.68 -2.76 18.36
N SER A 100 -1.82 -1.87 19.34
CA SER A 100 -3.14 -1.37 19.73
C SER A 100 -3.67 -0.41 18.66
N LYS A 101 -4.78 -0.76 18.01
CA LYS A 101 -5.49 0.04 17.00
C LYS A 101 -4.54 0.59 15.91
N PRO A 102 -3.82 -0.27 15.16
CA PRO A 102 -2.90 0.17 14.11
C PRO A 102 -3.63 0.99 13.05
N PHE A 103 -2.94 1.94 12.41
CA PHE A 103 -3.36 2.48 11.12
C PHE A 103 -2.67 1.69 10.01
N ILE A 104 -3.43 0.87 9.28
CA ILE A 104 -2.89 -0.08 8.31
C ILE A 104 -2.95 0.54 6.90
N ILE A 105 -1.84 0.47 6.18
CA ILE A 105 -1.76 0.82 4.75
C ILE A 105 -1.58 -0.49 3.98
N GLY A 106 -2.61 -0.89 3.22
CA GLY A 106 -2.56 -2.08 2.37
C GLY A 106 -1.92 -1.77 1.02
N ILE A 107 -0.87 -2.50 0.65
CA ILE A 107 -0.20 -2.37 -0.65
C ILE A 107 -0.41 -3.66 -1.43
N ASP A 108 -0.82 -3.57 -2.69
CA ASP A 108 -1.12 -4.75 -3.51
C ASP A 108 -0.84 -4.49 -5.00
N ALA A 109 -0.67 -5.55 -5.77
CA ALA A 109 -0.76 -5.50 -7.22
C ALA A 109 -2.17 -5.90 -7.67
N CYS A 110 -2.67 -5.26 -8.71
CA CYS A 110 -3.92 -5.67 -9.31
C CYS A 110 -3.85 -5.69 -10.84
N LEU A 111 -4.82 -6.37 -11.43
CA LEU A 111 -5.06 -6.38 -12.85
C LEU A 111 -6.18 -5.41 -13.20
N GLY A 112 -6.10 -4.78 -14.36
CA GLY A 112 -7.05 -3.73 -14.74
C GLY A 112 -7.31 -3.64 -16.23
N GLN A 113 -7.94 -2.55 -16.65
CA GLN A 113 -8.12 -2.25 -18.07
C GLN A 113 -6.77 -1.92 -18.72
N LEU A 114 -6.62 -2.22 -20.02
CA LEU A 114 -5.38 -1.96 -20.76
C LEU A 114 -4.90 -0.51 -20.64
N SER A 115 -5.83 0.46 -20.72
CA SER A 115 -5.55 1.90 -20.56
C SER A 115 -5.04 2.29 -19.17
N SER A 116 -5.12 1.38 -18.20
CA SER A 116 -4.78 1.61 -16.81
C SER A 116 -3.49 0.92 -16.38
N VAL A 117 -2.90 0.07 -17.23
CA VAL A 117 -1.65 -0.61 -16.94
C VAL A 117 -0.54 0.41 -16.71
N GLY A 118 0.18 0.24 -15.60
CA GLY A 118 1.18 1.20 -15.14
C GLY A 118 0.62 2.38 -14.35
N CYS A 119 -0.68 2.39 -14.01
CA CYS A 119 -1.20 3.36 -13.06
C CYS A 119 -1.05 2.86 -11.63
N ILE A 120 -0.81 3.80 -10.72
CA ILE A 120 -0.88 3.61 -9.27
C ILE A 120 -2.20 4.23 -8.81
N GLN A 121 -2.96 3.47 -8.02
CA GLN A 121 -4.19 3.91 -7.41
C GLN A 121 -4.01 4.03 -5.90
N LEU A 122 -4.50 5.12 -5.31
CA LEU A 122 -4.47 5.38 -3.87
C LEU A 122 -5.86 5.80 -3.43
N GLY A 123 -6.43 5.11 -2.45
CA GLY A 123 -7.80 5.39 -2.02
C GLY A 123 -8.07 5.05 -0.56
N PRO A 124 -9.19 5.55 -0.03
CA PRO A 124 -9.66 5.21 1.31
C PRO A 124 -10.17 3.77 1.36
N GLY A 125 -10.16 3.20 2.57
CA GLY A 125 -10.66 1.86 2.83
C GLY A 125 -9.69 0.76 2.41
N PRO A 126 -10.03 -0.50 2.73
CA PRO A 126 -9.13 -1.62 2.55
C PRO A 126 -8.99 -2.01 1.08
N VAL A 127 -7.82 -2.55 0.73
CA VAL A 127 -7.67 -3.38 -0.46
C VAL A 127 -8.30 -4.74 -0.22
N ARG A 128 -8.85 -5.33 -1.28
CA ARG A 128 -9.35 -6.71 -1.31
C ARG A 128 -8.40 -7.54 -2.16
N PRO A 129 -7.36 -8.14 -1.55
CA PRO A 129 -6.40 -8.93 -2.30
C PRO A 129 -7.07 -10.18 -2.85
N GLY A 130 -6.53 -10.71 -3.94
CA GLY A 130 -7.10 -11.92 -4.56
C GLY A 130 -6.95 -12.02 -6.06
N ALA A 131 -6.35 -11.03 -6.73
CA ALA A 131 -6.11 -11.10 -8.17
C ALA A 131 -5.32 -12.39 -8.49
N GLY A 132 -5.88 -13.25 -9.35
CA GLY A 132 -5.25 -14.51 -9.72
C GLY A 132 -5.30 -15.65 -8.69
N VAL A 133 -6.04 -15.53 -7.58
CA VAL A 133 -6.26 -16.64 -6.63
C VAL A 133 -7.76 -16.90 -6.41
N ASN A 134 -8.18 -18.17 -6.46
CA ASN A 134 -9.57 -18.58 -6.26
C ASN A 134 -9.94 -18.67 -4.76
N LYS A 135 -9.53 -17.69 -3.94
CA LYS A 135 -9.82 -17.65 -2.50
C LYS A 135 -10.33 -16.27 -2.11
N GLU A 136 -11.30 -16.24 -1.19
CA GLU A 136 -11.67 -15.02 -0.50
C GLU A 136 -10.62 -14.70 0.56
N LEU A 137 -9.95 -13.55 0.41
CA LEU A 137 -8.96 -13.07 1.35
C LEU A 137 -9.54 -11.93 2.22
N PRO A 138 -9.07 -11.80 3.48
CA PRO A 138 -9.51 -10.73 4.34
C PRO A 138 -9.12 -9.36 3.75
N PRO A 139 -9.98 -8.32 3.89
CA PRO A 139 -9.64 -6.96 3.48
C PRO A 139 -8.49 -6.40 4.33
N VAL A 140 -7.61 -5.61 3.71
CA VAL A 140 -6.38 -5.08 4.34
C VAL A 140 -6.33 -3.56 4.24
N GLY A 141 -6.15 -2.87 5.37
CA GLY A 141 -5.88 -1.43 5.40
C GLY A 141 -7.04 -0.54 5.81
N ASP A 142 -6.72 0.56 6.48
CA ASP A 142 -7.57 1.75 6.59
C ASP A 142 -7.55 2.55 5.27
N ILE A 143 -6.43 2.50 4.55
CA ILE A 143 -6.23 2.99 3.18
C ILE A 143 -5.49 1.94 2.36
N HIS A 144 -5.50 2.10 1.04
CA HIS A 144 -4.74 1.23 0.14
C HIS A 144 -3.99 2.00 -0.95
N MET A 145 -2.88 1.42 -1.39
CA MET A 145 -2.20 1.81 -2.61
C MET A 145 -1.95 0.57 -3.48
N THR A 146 -2.48 0.56 -4.70
CA THR A 146 -2.35 -0.58 -5.61
C THR A 146 -1.69 -0.19 -6.93
N GLY A 147 -0.82 -1.06 -7.43
CA GLY A 147 -0.28 -0.95 -8.78
C GLY A 147 -1.06 -1.79 -9.78
N ILE A 148 -1.53 -1.18 -10.87
CA ILE A 148 -2.15 -1.91 -11.98
C ILE A 148 -1.04 -2.44 -12.88
N VAL A 149 -0.60 -3.68 -12.62
CA VAL A 149 0.62 -4.22 -13.22
C VAL A 149 0.41 -4.85 -14.60
N ASN A 150 -0.83 -5.25 -14.92
CA ASN A 150 -1.18 -5.85 -16.20
C ASN A 150 -2.70 -5.83 -16.46
N VAL A 151 -3.12 -6.37 -17.60
CA VAL A 151 -4.53 -6.46 -18.03
C VAL A 151 -5.25 -7.59 -17.31
N GLY A 152 -6.46 -7.35 -16.80
CA GLY A 152 -7.30 -8.36 -16.15
C GLY A 152 -8.29 -9.06 -17.10
N GLY A 153 -9.05 -10.01 -16.55
CA GLY A 153 -10.20 -10.63 -17.23
C GLY A 153 -10.07 -12.13 -17.50
N PHE A 154 -9.03 -12.57 -18.20
CA PHE A 154 -8.84 -13.98 -18.53
C PHE A 154 -7.45 -14.47 -18.12
N MET A 155 -7.40 -15.68 -17.53
CA MET A 155 -6.16 -16.33 -17.07
C MET A 155 -5.28 -15.43 -16.18
N GLU A 156 -5.89 -14.72 -15.23
CA GLU A 156 -5.24 -13.72 -14.38
C GLU A 156 -3.99 -14.23 -13.66
N TYR A 157 -4.02 -15.48 -13.19
CA TYR A 157 -2.84 -16.14 -12.60
C TYR A 157 -1.65 -16.19 -13.57
N PHE A 158 -1.88 -16.61 -14.82
CA PHE A 158 -0.84 -16.69 -15.84
C PHE A 158 -0.36 -15.30 -16.29
N VAL A 159 -1.27 -14.33 -16.34
CA VAL A 159 -0.94 -12.94 -16.65
C VAL A 159 0.00 -12.36 -15.60
N LEU A 160 -0.27 -12.58 -14.31
CA LEU A 160 0.61 -12.14 -13.23
C LEU A 160 2.00 -12.79 -13.35
N GLN A 161 2.08 -14.09 -13.67
CA GLN A 161 3.36 -14.77 -13.86
C GLN A 161 4.22 -14.19 -15.00
N ASN A 162 3.58 -13.67 -16.06
CA ASN A 162 4.24 -13.14 -17.27
C ASN A 162 4.26 -11.61 -17.35
N THR A 163 4.02 -10.93 -16.23
CA THR A 163 4.04 -9.47 -16.21
C THR A 163 5.45 -8.94 -16.40
N ARG A 164 5.60 -7.80 -17.11
CA ARG A 164 6.91 -7.22 -17.39
C ARG A 164 7.55 -6.72 -16.09
N LEU A 165 8.59 -7.42 -15.63
CA LEU A 165 9.32 -7.07 -14.40
C LEU A 165 9.77 -5.60 -14.37
N ASN A 166 10.26 -5.04 -15.48
CA ASN A 166 10.68 -3.63 -15.54
C ASN A 166 9.56 -2.64 -15.17
N LEU A 167 8.30 -2.94 -15.53
CA LEU A 167 7.16 -2.13 -15.11
C LEU A 167 6.99 -2.20 -13.59
N VAL A 168 7.02 -3.42 -13.04
CA VAL A 168 6.90 -3.68 -11.60
C VAL A 168 8.00 -2.98 -10.81
N MET A 169 9.25 -3.06 -11.27
CA MET A 169 10.39 -2.40 -10.63
C MET A 169 10.23 -0.87 -10.57
N ARG A 170 9.83 -0.24 -11.69
CA ARG A 170 9.61 1.22 -11.73
C ARG A 170 8.45 1.67 -10.85
N MET A 171 7.36 0.90 -10.83
CA MET A 171 6.23 1.18 -9.95
C MET A 171 6.64 1.01 -8.48
N ALA A 172 7.40 -0.04 -8.16
CA ALA A 172 7.85 -0.31 -6.80
C ALA A 172 8.71 0.82 -6.25
N GLU A 173 9.67 1.33 -7.03
CA GLU A 173 10.54 2.45 -6.67
C GLU A 173 9.73 3.71 -6.35
N LEU A 174 8.83 4.12 -7.25
CA LEU A 174 7.97 5.28 -7.04
C LEU A 174 7.05 5.11 -5.82
N MET A 175 6.44 3.94 -5.66
CA MET A 175 5.53 3.67 -4.53
C MET A 175 6.30 3.64 -3.20
N SER A 176 7.46 2.99 -3.14
CA SER A 176 8.27 2.95 -1.90
C SER A 176 8.75 4.33 -1.49
N ASP A 177 9.26 5.13 -2.42
CA ASP A 177 9.79 6.45 -2.10
C ASP A 177 8.69 7.41 -1.65
N THR A 178 7.54 7.39 -2.32
CA THR A 178 6.38 8.23 -1.94
C THR A 178 5.80 7.85 -0.58
N LEU A 179 5.70 6.56 -0.27
CA LEU A 179 5.27 6.05 1.04
C LEU A 179 6.25 6.47 2.15
N ALA A 180 7.54 6.21 1.95
CA ALA A 180 8.56 6.56 2.92
C ALA A 180 8.58 8.08 3.19
N GLN A 181 8.52 8.90 2.15
CA GLN A 181 8.49 10.34 2.25
C GLN A 181 7.24 10.84 2.99
N ALA A 182 6.04 10.37 2.60
CA ALA A 182 4.80 10.82 3.22
C ALA A 182 4.70 10.43 4.70
N ILE A 183 5.15 9.22 5.06
CA ILE A 183 5.16 8.78 6.46
C ILE A 183 6.20 9.57 7.27
N ARG A 184 7.39 9.80 6.71
CA ARG A 184 8.42 10.63 7.34
C ARG A 184 7.90 12.03 7.61
N ASP A 185 7.34 12.70 6.61
CA ASP A 185 6.78 14.05 6.77
C ASP A 185 5.69 14.09 7.84
N CYS A 186 4.82 13.08 7.90
CA CYS A 186 3.78 12.99 8.93
C CYS A 186 4.34 12.78 10.35
N ARG A 187 5.48 12.08 10.50
CA ARG A 187 6.05 11.69 11.81
C ARG A 187 7.21 12.59 12.28
N SER A 188 7.84 13.32 11.37
CA SER A 188 8.93 14.25 11.65
C SER A 188 8.47 15.62 12.17
N TYR A 189 7.16 15.87 12.29
CA TYR A 189 6.63 16.97 13.09
C TYR A 189 6.31 16.50 14.51
N PRO A 190 7.27 16.53 15.46
CA PRO A 190 6.94 16.41 16.85
C PRO A 190 6.07 17.60 17.26
N VAL A 191 4.99 17.30 17.97
CA VAL A 191 4.16 18.27 18.66
C VAL A 191 5.03 19.02 19.68
N HIS A 192 5.58 20.17 19.30
CA HIS A 192 5.97 21.22 20.26
C HIS A 192 4.70 21.96 20.72
N ALA A 193 3.79 21.24 21.39
CA ALA A 193 2.62 21.82 22.04
C ALA A 193 2.15 20.94 23.19
N ALA A 194 2.92 20.91 24.28
CA ALA A 194 2.43 20.68 25.65
C ALA A 194 3.60 20.83 26.64
N THR A 195 4.14 22.04 26.73
CA THR A 195 4.82 22.50 27.95
C THR A 195 4.65 24.02 28.00
N GLN A 196 4.34 24.54 29.19
CA GLN A 196 3.86 25.90 29.52
C GLN A 196 2.32 26.00 29.46
N GLU A 197 1.56 26.21 30.53
CA GLU A 197 1.76 26.46 31.97
C GLU A 197 0.60 25.83 32.75
#